data_AF-A0A6V7PNY5-F1
#
_entry.id   AF-A0A6V7PNY5-F1
#
_cell.length_a   1.000
_cell.length_b   1.000
_cell.length_c   1.000
_cell.angle_alpha   90.00
_cell.angle_beta   90.00
_cell.angle_gamma   90.00
#
_symmetry.space_group_name_H-M   'P 1'
#
loop_
_entity.id
_entity.type
_entity.pdbx_description
1 polymer ?
#
loop_
_entity_poly.entity_id
_entity_poly.type
_entity_poly.pdbx_seq_one_letter_code
_entity_poly.pdbx_strand_id
1 'polypeptide(L)'
;MWVHNVVDALTGKNQEAWKQGKIRGNVVLMRRNVLDFCDFTASLLDGLHEFLGSGVSFQLVSSTHRDNDNKGKVGKPAFLEEWVTTLTSISAGESKFKVTFDWDDSQGIPGAVIVKNNHHSEFYLKTLTIEGVPGRGRIHFVCNSWVYPADKHKQDRVFFTNDTYLPSKMPEPLRPYRQQELLNLRGANVAPGPLKEHDRVYDYDVYNDLGDPDKGANHMRPILGGSREHPYPRRCRTGRHPTKTDPKSESRLPQLSLDIYVPRDEKFGHLKMSDFLGYALKSVTQSILPTLHTIFDMTPMEFDSFQDILNLYEGGIKLPNSPELEEVRKQIPFEMIKELFRSDGEHFLKLPLPQVIKEDKFAWRTDEEFAREMLAGVNPVVIRRLQEFPPASKLDPKVYGNQTSTITAAHIEKNLEGLKVDQALRSNRLFILDHHDAFMPYLNRINSLGHMCIYATRTLLFLKSDGTLKPLAIELSLPHPDGDQHGAVSKVYTPADRGVEGSVWQLAKAYAAVNDSGYHQLISHWLNTHAVIEPFVIATNRQLSVTHPVHKLLSPHYRDTMNINALARQTLINAGGIFETTVFPGKYALEMSSVAYKSWNLTSRPSLTTSSRGNNN
;
A
#
# COMPACT_ATOMS: atom_id res chain seq x y z
N MET A 1 1.88 18.38 33.03
CA MET A 1 0.50 17.97 32.68
C MET A 1 0.12 16.55 33.10
N TRP A 2 1.07 15.63 33.37
CA TRP A 2 0.83 14.37 34.09
C TRP A 2 0.20 14.58 35.49
N VAL A 3 0.45 15.76 36.07
CA VAL A 3 0.06 16.14 37.43
C VAL A 3 -1.46 16.24 37.63
N HIS A 4 -2.26 16.78 36.69
CA HIS A 4 -3.71 16.94 36.93
C HIS A 4 -4.50 15.64 36.93
N ASN A 5 -4.17 14.68 36.05
CA ASN A 5 -4.80 13.35 36.04
C ASN A 5 -4.43 12.55 37.29
N VAL A 6 -3.17 12.67 37.74
CA VAL A 6 -2.71 12.07 39.00
C VAL A 6 -3.38 12.74 40.19
N VAL A 7 -3.65 14.06 40.14
CA VAL A 7 -4.34 14.80 41.20
C VAL A 7 -5.81 14.37 41.34
N ASP A 8 -6.60 14.20 40.29
CA ASP A 8 -8.01 13.77 40.46
C ASP A 8 -8.14 12.32 40.96
N ALA A 9 -7.19 11.43 40.60
CA ALA A 9 -7.08 10.08 41.14
C ALA A 9 -6.56 10.05 42.59
N LEU A 10 -5.62 10.95 42.96
CA LEU A 10 -5.07 11.06 44.33
C LEU A 10 -5.95 11.87 45.29
N THR A 11 -6.80 12.78 44.78
CA THR A 11 -7.65 13.67 45.60
C THR A 11 -9.01 13.06 45.97
N GLY A 12 -9.32 11.84 45.54
CA GLY A 12 -10.58 11.17 45.89
C GLY A 12 -11.84 11.75 45.23
N LYS A 13 -11.73 12.75 44.35
CA LYS A 13 -12.88 13.40 43.70
C LYS A 13 -13.77 12.45 42.90
N ASN A 14 -13.21 11.39 42.31
CA ASN A 14 -14.02 10.37 41.66
C ASN A 14 -14.69 9.40 42.65
N GLN A 15 -14.10 9.14 43.82
CA GLN A 15 -14.78 8.42 44.90
C GLN A 15 -15.93 9.27 45.49
N GLU A 16 -15.76 10.58 45.60
CA GLU A 16 -16.82 11.50 46.03
C GLU A 16 -17.93 11.65 44.99
N ALA A 17 -17.59 11.77 43.70
CA ALA A 17 -18.56 11.78 42.61
C ALA A 17 -19.34 10.46 42.55
N TRP A 18 -18.68 9.32 42.80
CA TRP A 18 -19.34 8.01 42.84
C TRP A 18 -20.38 7.93 43.95
N LYS A 19 -20.08 8.48 45.15
CA LYS A 19 -21.06 8.61 46.24
C LYS A 19 -22.28 9.47 45.88
N GLN A 20 -22.16 10.32 44.86
CA GLN A 20 -23.25 11.13 44.30
C GLN A 20 -23.89 10.47 43.06
N GLY A 21 -23.58 9.21 42.77
CA GLY A 21 -24.10 8.48 41.62
C GLY A 21 -23.53 8.97 40.27
N LYS A 22 -22.30 9.49 40.26
CA LYS A 22 -21.65 10.05 39.07
C LYS A 22 -20.27 9.50 38.83
N ILE A 23 -19.84 9.46 37.57
CA ILE A 23 -18.47 9.15 37.20
C ILE A 23 -17.93 10.11 36.13
N ARG A 24 -16.68 10.56 36.30
CA ARG A 24 -16.04 11.51 35.39
C ARG A 24 -15.15 10.79 34.38
N GLY A 25 -15.27 11.20 33.13
CA GLY A 25 -14.46 10.76 32.01
C GLY A 25 -13.65 11.90 31.39
N ASN A 26 -12.53 11.54 30.78
CA ASN A 26 -11.69 12.39 29.96
C ASN A 26 -11.74 11.89 28.51
N VAL A 27 -12.20 12.73 27.59
CA VAL A 27 -12.25 12.45 26.16
C VAL A 27 -11.10 13.16 25.47
N VAL A 28 -10.40 12.46 24.57
CA VAL A 28 -9.41 13.05 23.67
C VAL A 28 -9.88 12.88 22.24
N LEU A 29 -9.98 13.98 21.49
CA LEU A 29 -10.39 13.99 20.09
C LEU A 29 -9.66 15.07 19.30
N MET A 30 -9.71 14.98 17.97
CA MET A 30 -9.17 15.97 17.05
C MET A 30 -10.31 16.51 16.18
N ARG A 31 -10.43 17.84 16.07
CA ARG A 31 -11.41 18.49 15.20
C ARG A 31 -10.93 18.44 13.74
N ARG A 32 -11.87 18.44 12.77
CA ARG A 32 -11.57 18.40 11.34
C ARG A 32 -10.58 19.50 10.89
N ASN A 33 -10.78 20.74 11.33
CA ASN A 33 -9.99 21.92 10.89
C ASN A 33 -8.50 21.87 11.29
N VAL A 34 -8.14 20.98 12.22
CA VAL A 34 -6.74 20.74 12.61
C VAL A 34 -6.06 19.75 11.65
N LEU A 35 -6.87 18.90 11.06
CA LEU A 35 -6.47 17.84 10.16
C LEU A 35 -6.48 18.38 8.71
N ASP A 36 -7.41 19.27 8.35
CA ASP A 36 -7.54 19.87 7.01
C ASP A 36 -7.13 21.36 7.00
N PHE A 37 -5.95 21.70 6.42
CA PHE A 37 -5.40 23.07 6.44
C PHE A 37 -6.05 24.04 5.44
N CYS A 38 -6.94 23.57 4.56
CA CYS A 38 -7.53 24.36 3.48
C CYS A 38 -8.91 24.97 3.80
N ASP A 39 -9.49 24.67 4.98
CA ASP A 39 -10.86 25.10 5.30
C ASP A 39 -10.89 26.21 6.36
N PHE A 40 -10.33 27.37 6.01
CA PHE A 40 -10.43 28.57 6.86
C PHE A 40 -11.89 29.01 7.06
N THR A 41 -12.77 28.68 6.11
CA THR A 41 -14.21 28.95 6.12
C THR A 41 -15.02 28.06 7.07
N ALA A 42 -14.64 26.79 7.25
CA ALA A 42 -15.31 25.89 8.22
C ALA A 42 -15.17 26.37 9.67
N SER A 43 -14.03 26.99 10.02
CA SER A 43 -13.78 27.52 11.37
C SER A 43 -14.75 28.65 11.78
N LEU A 44 -15.26 29.40 10.81
CA LEU A 44 -16.20 30.51 11.00
C LEU A 44 -17.66 30.04 11.13
N LEU A 45 -18.03 28.95 10.43
CA LEU A 45 -19.35 28.32 10.53
C LEU A 45 -19.51 27.46 11.79
N ASP A 46 -18.43 26.78 12.21
CA ASP A 46 -18.39 26.01 13.46
C ASP A 46 -18.77 26.88 14.68
N GLY A 47 -18.26 28.12 14.74
CA GLY A 47 -18.51 29.05 15.86
C GLY A 47 -19.96 29.57 15.97
N LEU A 48 -20.73 29.59 14.88
CA LEU A 48 -22.14 30.02 14.88
C LEU A 48 -23.09 28.88 15.29
N HIS A 49 -22.74 27.62 14.98
CA HIS A 49 -23.52 26.45 15.37
C HIS A 49 -23.23 25.95 16.78
N GLU A 50 -22.03 26.20 17.31
CA GLU A 50 -21.68 25.95 18.72
C GLU A 50 -22.62 26.69 19.71
N PHE A 51 -23.25 27.79 19.27
CA PHE A 51 -24.24 28.57 20.03
C PHE A 51 -25.64 27.90 20.14
N LEU A 52 -25.93 26.87 19.34
CA LEU A 52 -27.26 26.24 19.21
C LEU A 52 -27.42 24.90 19.96
N GLY A 53 -26.45 24.51 20.80
CA GLY A 53 -26.65 23.47 21.82
C GLY A 53 -26.75 22.01 21.35
N SER A 54 -26.38 21.68 20.10
CA SER A 54 -26.41 20.30 19.57
C SER A 54 -25.08 19.56 19.86
N GLY A 55 -24.85 19.16 21.12
CA GLY A 55 -23.56 18.61 21.57
C GLY A 55 -23.27 17.15 21.19
N VAL A 56 -21.99 16.76 21.30
CA VAL A 56 -21.54 15.36 21.26
C VAL A 56 -21.93 14.67 22.56
N SER A 57 -22.58 13.51 22.45
CA SER A 57 -23.03 12.74 23.63
C SER A 57 -22.43 11.35 23.68
N PHE A 58 -22.24 10.88 24.92
CA PHE A 58 -21.69 9.59 25.28
C PHE A 58 -22.67 8.86 26.20
N GLN A 59 -22.93 7.58 25.95
CA GLN A 59 -23.72 6.72 26.82
C GLN A 59 -22.92 5.47 27.17
N LEU A 60 -22.64 5.28 28.47
CA LEU A 60 -21.96 4.07 28.93
C LEU A 60 -22.87 2.86 28.82
N VAL A 61 -22.28 1.72 28.50
CA VAL A 61 -22.95 0.42 28.38
C VAL A 61 -22.33 -0.53 29.37
N SER A 62 -23.17 -1.14 30.21
CA SER A 62 -22.73 -2.07 31.23
C SER A 62 -22.23 -3.40 30.64
N SER A 63 -21.13 -3.89 31.18
CA SER A 63 -20.60 -5.24 30.90
C SER A 63 -21.12 -6.31 31.85
N THR A 64 -21.80 -5.90 32.92
CA THR A 64 -22.19 -6.79 34.04
C THR A 64 -23.69 -6.83 34.27
N HIS A 65 -24.41 -5.73 33.99
CA HIS A 65 -25.85 -5.62 34.17
C HIS A 65 -26.56 -5.58 32.83
N ARG A 66 -27.72 -6.22 32.75
CA ARG A 66 -28.56 -6.26 31.55
C ARG A 66 -29.76 -5.33 31.66
N ASP A 67 -30.25 -4.89 30.51
CA ASP A 67 -31.58 -4.31 30.33
C ASP A 67 -32.63 -5.40 30.04
N ASN A 68 -33.85 -4.96 29.76
CA ASN A 68 -34.99 -5.83 29.47
C ASN A 68 -34.82 -6.64 28.16
N ASP A 69 -33.96 -6.19 27.25
CA ASP A 69 -33.66 -6.85 25.97
C ASP A 69 -32.48 -7.83 26.09
N ASN A 70 -32.04 -8.14 27.31
CA ASN A 70 -30.85 -8.92 27.61
C ASN A 70 -29.53 -8.33 27.07
N LYS A 71 -29.49 -7.03 26.77
CA LYS A 71 -28.29 -6.29 26.36
C LYS A 71 -27.70 -5.56 27.55
N GLY A 72 -26.45 -5.12 27.48
CA GLY A 72 -25.84 -4.26 28.51
C GLY A 72 -26.67 -3.02 28.79
N LYS A 73 -27.01 -2.79 30.06
CA LYS A 73 -27.79 -1.61 30.48
C LYS A 73 -27.09 -0.33 29.99
N VAL A 74 -27.83 0.49 29.26
CA VAL A 74 -27.36 1.76 28.69
C VAL A 74 -27.65 2.91 29.66
N GLY A 75 -26.65 3.74 29.93
CA GLY A 75 -26.79 4.93 30.77
C GLY A 75 -27.48 6.10 30.07
N LYS A 76 -27.78 7.14 30.85
CA LYS A 76 -28.27 8.41 30.31
C LYS A 76 -27.20 9.08 29.42
N PRO A 77 -27.59 9.85 28.39
CA PRO A 77 -26.66 10.67 27.61
C PRO A 77 -25.90 11.65 28.51
N ALA A 78 -24.57 11.62 28.41
CA ALA A 78 -23.68 12.61 28.99
C ALA A 78 -23.01 13.40 27.87
N PHE A 79 -22.97 14.73 28.00
CA PHE A 79 -22.46 15.63 26.96
C PHE A 79 -21.05 16.09 27.29
N LEU A 80 -20.26 16.42 26.27
CA LEU A 80 -18.96 17.05 26.48
C LEU A 80 -19.12 18.39 27.19
N GLU A 81 -18.40 18.54 28.29
CA GLU A 81 -18.29 19.79 29.04
C GLU A 81 -17.35 20.74 28.29
N GLU A 82 -17.64 22.05 28.32
CA GLU A 82 -16.76 23.12 27.80
C GLU A 82 -16.42 23.02 26.29
N TRP A 83 -17.28 22.36 25.49
CA TRP A 83 -17.09 22.23 24.03
C TRP A 83 -16.83 23.57 23.32
N VAL A 84 -17.50 24.64 23.76
CA VAL A 84 -17.47 25.99 23.17
C VAL A 84 -16.33 26.87 23.73
N THR A 85 -15.81 26.56 24.92
CA THR A 85 -14.91 27.46 25.68
C THR A 85 -13.44 27.01 25.72
N THR A 86 -13.10 25.85 25.16
CA THR A 86 -11.75 25.29 25.30
C THR A 86 -10.81 25.77 24.18
N LEU A 87 -9.97 26.77 24.47
CA LEU A 87 -8.79 27.11 23.66
C LEU A 87 -7.77 25.96 23.71
N THR A 88 -7.32 25.51 22.54
CA THR A 88 -6.46 24.34 22.34
C THR A 88 -5.03 24.54 22.86
N SER A 89 -4.49 23.52 23.54
CA SER A 89 -3.13 23.01 23.32
C SER A 89 -2.80 21.82 24.24
N ILE A 90 -2.92 20.61 23.70
CA ILE A 90 -1.93 19.56 23.91
C ILE A 90 -1.38 19.24 22.52
N SER A 91 -0.06 19.03 22.41
CA SER A 91 0.71 18.76 21.19
C SER A 91 -0.08 18.25 19.96
N ALA A 92 0.21 18.81 18.78
CA ALA A 92 -0.30 18.37 17.47
C ALA A 92 -1.83 18.38 17.29
N GLY A 93 -2.54 19.31 17.96
CA GLY A 93 -3.94 19.61 17.64
C GLY A 93 -4.99 18.66 18.23
N GLU A 94 -4.60 17.93 19.28
CA GLU A 94 -5.52 17.16 20.11
C GLU A 94 -6.22 18.07 21.14
N SER A 95 -7.53 17.87 21.31
CA SER A 95 -8.35 18.56 22.30
C SER A 95 -8.82 17.57 23.36
N LYS A 96 -8.73 17.97 24.62
CA LYS A 96 -9.18 17.20 25.77
C LYS A 96 -10.43 17.81 26.37
N PHE A 97 -11.47 17.00 26.53
CA PHE A 97 -12.75 17.41 27.11
C PHE A 97 -13.08 16.54 28.32
N LYS A 98 -13.89 17.10 29.22
CA LYS A 98 -14.48 16.35 30.32
C LYS A 98 -15.89 15.91 29.95
N VAL A 99 -16.33 14.83 30.58
CA VAL A 99 -17.72 14.35 30.50
C VAL A 99 -18.07 13.73 31.85
N THR A 100 -19.22 14.08 32.41
CA THR A 100 -19.71 13.50 33.65
C THR A 100 -20.94 12.66 33.37
N PHE A 101 -20.87 11.38 33.72
CA PHE A 101 -21.96 10.42 33.54
C PHE A 101 -22.71 10.23 34.85
N ASP A 102 -24.05 10.22 34.79
CA ASP A 102 -24.88 9.68 35.86
C ASP A 102 -24.78 8.15 35.83
N TRP A 103 -24.00 7.60 36.76
CA TRP A 103 -23.65 6.19 36.80
C TRP A 103 -23.35 5.75 38.24
N ASP A 104 -24.13 4.80 38.75
CA ASP A 104 -23.98 4.23 40.10
C ASP A 104 -23.79 2.70 40.08
N ASP A 105 -23.68 2.10 41.28
CA ASP A 105 -23.47 0.66 41.44
C ASP A 105 -24.61 -0.20 40.83
N SER A 106 -25.83 0.32 40.72
CA SER A 106 -26.98 -0.38 40.11
C SER A 106 -26.87 -0.55 38.59
N GLN A 107 -25.89 0.13 37.98
CA GLN A 107 -25.59 0.04 36.55
C GLN A 107 -24.37 -0.85 36.27
N GLY A 108 -23.60 -1.20 37.30
CA GLY A 108 -22.45 -2.09 37.21
C GLY A 108 -21.24 -1.49 36.49
N ILE A 109 -20.39 -2.35 35.94
CA ILE A 109 -19.10 -1.95 35.34
C ILE A 109 -19.27 -1.58 33.86
N PRO A 110 -18.86 -0.37 33.42
CA PRO A 110 -18.83 0.00 32.00
C PRO A 110 -17.91 -0.90 31.17
N GLY A 111 -18.36 -1.32 29.98
CA GLY A 111 -17.56 -2.12 29.04
C GLY A 111 -17.64 -1.71 27.58
N ALA A 112 -18.62 -0.86 27.24
CA ALA A 112 -18.69 -0.17 25.97
C ALA A 112 -19.21 1.27 26.18
N VAL A 113 -19.06 2.11 25.16
CA VAL A 113 -19.62 3.45 25.11
C VAL A 113 -20.24 3.68 23.74
N ILE A 114 -21.46 4.18 23.73
CA ILE A 114 -22.15 4.66 22.53
C ILE A 114 -21.85 6.15 22.38
N VAL A 115 -21.49 6.58 21.17
CA VAL A 115 -21.16 7.96 20.86
C VAL A 115 -22.07 8.47 19.75
N LYS A 116 -22.71 9.62 20.00
CA LYS A 116 -23.52 10.34 19.02
C LYS A 116 -22.95 11.71 18.78
N ASN A 117 -22.68 12.01 17.51
CA ASN A 117 -22.30 13.33 17.06
C ASN A 117 -23.53 14.07 16.53
N ASN A 118 -24.10 14.98 17.32
CA ASN A 118 -25.18 15.85 16.86
C ASN A 118 -24.65 17.18 16.27
N HIS A 119 -23.34 17.31 16.15
CA HIS A 119 -22.69 18.43 15.48
C HIS A 119 -22.68 18.19 13.96
N HIS A 120 -22.58 19.26 13.18
CA HIS A 120 -22.58 19.20 11.71
C HIS A 120 -21.25 18.72 11.12
N SER A 121 -20.14 19.00 11.81
CA SER A 121 -18.78 18.58 11.45
C SER A 121 -18.40 17.26 12.14
N GLU A 122 -17.67 16.40 11.43
CA GLU A 122 -17.05 15.20 11.99
C GLU A 122 -15.83 15.50 12.86
N PHE A 123 -15.47 14.56 13.73
CA PHE A 123 -14.25 14.62 14.53
C PHE A 123 -13.59 13.25 14.63
N TYR A 124 -12.29 13.21 14.91
CA TYR A 124 -11.56 11.97 15.15
C TYR A 124 -11.49 11.69 16.65
N LEU A 125 -12.22 10.67 17.12
CA LEU A 125 -12.21 10.24 18.50
C LEU A 125 -10.99 9.37 18.77
N LYS A 126 -10.05 9.84 19.61
CA LYS A 126 -8.88 9.04 20.00
C LYS A 126 -9.20 8.12 21.16
N THR A 127 -9.57 8.69 22.31
CA THR A 127 -9.80 7.91 23.53
C THR A 127 -10.89 8.49 24.42
N LEU A 128 -11.48 7.63 25.24
CA LEU A 128 -12.21 7.99 26.46
C LEU A 128 -11.54 7.27 27.63
N THR A 129 -11.26 7.97 28.71
CA THR A 129 -10.69 7.39 29.94
C THR A 129 -11.58 7.72 31.12
N ILE A 130 -11.98 6.71 31.87
CA ILE A 130 -12.78 6.84 33.08
C ILE A 130 -11.92 6.35 34.24
N GLU A 131 -11.84 7.11 35.32
CA GLU A 131 -11.03 6.76 36.49
C GLU A 131 -11.90 6.51 37.72
N GLY A 132 -11.44 5.68 38.65
CA GLY A 132 -12.11 5.48 39.93
C GLY A 132 -13.36 4.60 39.87
N VAL A 133 -13.48 3.70 38.89
CA VAL A 133 -14.57 2.71 38.85
C VAL A 133 -14.37 1.68 39.96
N PRO A 134 -15.34 1.45 40.86
CA PRO A 134 -15.19 0.45 41.92
C PRO A 134 -14.87 -0.94 41.39
N GLY A 135 -13.94 -1.63 42.06
CA GLY A 135 -13.50 -2.99 41.69
C GLY A 135 -12.65 -3.10 40.42
N ARG A 136 -12.50 -2.02 39.64
CA ARG A 136 -11.76 -2.02 38.36
C ARG A 136 -10.71 -0.92 38.22
N GLY A 137 -10.89 0.22 38.89
CA GLY A 137 -9.98 1.36 38.83
C GLY A 137 -10.17 2.17 37.54
N ARG A 138 -9.15 2.19 36.67
CA ARG A 138 -9.17 2.94 35.41
C ARG A 138 -9.73 2.08 34.28
N ILE A 139 -10.69 2.63 33.53
CA ILE A 139 -11.21 2.05 32.29
C ILE A 139 -10.77 2.94 31.11
N HIS A 140 -10.27 2.30 30.06
CA HIS A 140 -9.78 2.99 28.88
C HIS A 140 -10.45 2.45 27.60
N PHE A 141 -10.93 3.37 26.77
CA PHE A 141 -11.50 3.09 25.46
C PHE A 141 -10.54 3.64 24.41
N VAL A 142 -9.94 2.75 23.62
CA VAL A 142 -9.08 3.13 22.49
C VAL A 142 -9.96 3.13 21.24
N CYS A 143 -10.34 4.32 20.78
CA CYS A 143 -11.34 4.50 19.74
C CYS A 143 -10.70 4.64 18.36
N ASN A 144 -9.75 5.57 18.22
CA ASN A 144 -9.01 5.88 16.99
C ASN A 144 -9.87 5.82 15.72
N SER A 145 -10.98 6.57 15.70
CA SER A 145 -11.92 6.52 14.59
C SER A 145 -12.65 7.85 14.36
N TRP A 146 -12.98 8.13 13.10
CA TRP A 146 -13.80 9.27 12.71
C TRP A 146 -15.26 9.07 13.11
N VAL A 147 -15.87 10.07 13.75
CA VAL A 147 -17.28 10.08 14.14
C VAL A 147 -18.01 11.17 13.37
N TYR A 148 -18.68 10.76 12.29
CA TYR A 148 -19.53 11.63 11.47
C TYR A 148 -20.84 11.98 12.18
N PRO A 149 -21.53 13.05 11.75
CA PRO A 149 -22.85 13.43 12.24
C PRO A 149 -23.85 12.25 12.26
N ALA A 150 -24.72 12.22 13.26
CA ALA A 150 -25.59 11.08 13.56
C ALA A 150 -26.57 10.77 12.41
N ASP A 151 -26.97 11.78 11.62
CA ASP A 151 -27.83 11.59 10.44
C ASP A 151 -27.15 10.77 9.32
N LYS A 152 -25.83 10.62 9.35
CA LYS A 152 -25.06 9.78 8.42
C LYS A 152 -25.03 8.31 8.83
N HIS A 153 -25.37 7.99 10.08
CA HIS A 153 -25.33 6.62 10.59
C HIS A 153 -26.73 6.08 10.82
N LYS A 154 -27.01 4.88 10.32
CA LYS A 154 -28.25 4.16 10.69
C LYS A 154 -28.22 3.61 12.11
N GLN A 155 -27.03 3.49 12.69
CA GLN A 155 -26.81 2.97 14.03
C GLN A 155 -25.72 3.74 14.73
N ASP A 156 -25.87 3.89 16.04
CA ASP A 156 -24.92 4.65 16.83
C ASP A 156 -23.54 4.00 16.88
N ARG A 157 -22.51 4.82 16.99
CA ARG A 157 -21.13 4.35 17.06
C ARG A 157 -20.85 3.74 18.43
N VAL A 158 -20.40 2.49 18.45
CA VAL A 158 -20.03 1.78 19.68
C VAL A 158 -18.52 1.60 19.75
N PHE A 159 -17.95 1.90 20.91
CA PHE A 159 -16.55 1.64 21.23
C PHE A 159 -16.45 0.76 22.47
N PHE A 160 -15.53 -0.20 22.46
CA PHE A 160 -15.31 -1.11 23.58
C PHE A 160 -14.12 -0.67 24.42
N THR A 161 -14.08 -1.13 25.67
CA THR A 161 -12.87 -1.00 26.50
C THR A 161 -11.69 -1.72 25.86
N ASN A 162 -10.48 -1.36 26.26
CA ASN A 162 -9.24 -1.97 25.78
C ASN A 162 -8.99 -3.41 26.26
N ASP A 163 -9.92 -4.02 26.98
CA ASP A 163 -9.90 -5.45 27.32
C ASP A 163 -9.88 -6.34 26.07
N THR A 164 -9.37 -7.57 26.24
CA THR A 164 -9.24 -8.55 25.16
C THR A 164 -10.09 -9.77 25.44
N TYR A 165 -10.93 -10.16 24.48
CA TYR A 165 -11.88 -11.26 24.63
C TYR A 165 -11.85 -12.20 23.43
N LEU A 166 -11.77 -13.50 23.69
CA LEU A 166 -12.30 -14.50 22.76
C LEU A 166 -13.84 -14.42 22.73
N PRO A 167 -14.51 -14.83 21.64
CA PRO A 167 -15.95 -14.77 21.56
C PRO A 167 -16.71 -15.43 22.70
N SER A 168 -16.25 -16.59 23.16
CA SER A 168 -16.84 -17.32 24.30
C SER A 168 -16.59 -16.66 25.65
N LYS A 169 -15.59 -15.76 25.75
CA LYS A 169 -15.17 -15.10 26.99
C LYS A 169 -15.66 -13.65 27.10
N MET A 170 -16.22 -13.08 26.03
CA MET A 170 -16.79 -11.75 26.09
C MET A 170 -17.98 -11.73 27.07
N PRO A 171 -18.06 -10.73 27.98
CA PRO A 171 -19.20 -10.56 28.87
C PRO A 171 -20.50 -10.59 28.09
N GLU A 172 -21.45 -11.42 28.53
CA GLU A 172 -22.69 -11.67 27.82
C GLU A 172 -23.47 -10.40 27.46
N PRO A 173 -23.56 -9.38 28.35
CA PRO A 173 -24.27 -8.13 28.03
C PRO A 173 -23.67 -7.35 26.85
N LEU A 174 -22.38 -7.55 26.53
CA LEU A 174 -21.70 -6.85 25.43
C LEU A 174 -21.78 -7.60 24.08
N ARG A 175 -22.16 -8.89 24.08
CA ARG A 175 -22.19 -9.72 22.86
C ARG A 175 -23.12 -9.15 21.78
N PRO A 176 -24.33 -8.64 22.08
CA PRO A 176 -25.20 -8.04 21.08
C PRO A 176 -24.57 -6.82 20.38
N TYR A 177 -23.92 -5.93 21.14
CA TYR A 177 -23.22 -4.77 20.59
C TYR A 177 -22.05 -5.17 19.68
N ARG A 178 -21.28 -6.19 20.10
CA ARG A 178 -20.19 -6.72 19.26
C ARG A 178 -20.72 -7.28 17.94
N GLN A 179 -21.78 -8.09 18.00
CA GLN A 179 -22.37 -8.68 16.81
C GLN A 179 -22.90 -7.59 15.87
N GLN A 180 -23.54 -6.58 16.43
CA GLN A 180 -24.07 -5.47 15.67
C GLN A 180 -22.97 -4.65 14.99
N GLU A 181 -21.86 -4.35 15.68
CA GLU A 181 -20.72 -3.66 15.07
C GLU A 181 -20.11 -4.47 13.91
N LEU A 182 -19.95 -5.80 14.07
CA LEU A 182 -19.47 -6.65 12.97
C LEU A 182 -20.44 -6.68 11.77
N LEU A 183 -21.75 -6.63 12.01
CA LEU A 183 -22.74 -6.50 10.93
C LEU A 183 -22.62 -5.16 10.20
N ASN A 184 -22.36 -4.07 10.94
CA ASN A 184 -22.14 -2.74 10.37
C ASN A 184 -20.89 -2.73 9.48
N LEU A 185 -19.77 -3.29 9.97
CA LEU A 185 -18.51 -3.39 9.21
C LEU A 185 -18.63 -4.27 7.96
N ARG A 186 -19.58 -5.21 7.93
CA ARG A 186 -19.90 -6.02 6.73
C ARG A 186 -20.84 -5.32 5.75
N GLY A 187 -21.39 -4.15 6.10
CA GLY A 187 -22.32 -3.40 5.28
C GLY A 187 -23.78 -3.84 5.37
N ALA A 188 -24.19 -4.59 6.41
CA ALA A 188 -25.57 -5.08 6.55
C ALA A 188 -26.63 -3.95 6.56
N ASN A 189 -26.22 -2.74 6.94
CA ASN A 189 -27.08 -1.57 7.03
C ASN A 189 -26.84 -0.54 5.92
N VAL A 190 -25.94 -0.80 4.97
CA VAL A 190 -25.66 0.13 3.87
C VAL A 190 -26.51 -0.24 2.67
N ALA A 191 -27.13 0.77 2.04
CA ALA A 191 -27.95 0.54 0.86
C ALA A 191 -27.09 0.03 -0.31
N PRO A 192 -27.64 -0.78 -1.23
CA PRO A 192 -26.96 -1.11 -2.46
C PRO A 192 -26.56 0.16 -3.23
N GLY A 193 -25.34 0.18 -3.78
CA GLY A 193 -24.81 1.29 -4.55
C GLY A 193 -23.39 1.67 -4.16
N PRO A 194 -22.93 2.87 -4.60
CA PRO A 194 -21.61 3.38 -4.27
C PRO A 194 -21.46 3.65 -2.78
N LEU A 195 -20.34 3.19 -2.23
CA LEU A 195 -19.97 3.46 -0.85
C LEU A 195 -19.52 4.92 -0.69
N LYS A 196 -19.88 5.51 0.44
CA LYS A 196 -19.68 6.94 0.74
C LYS A 196 -18.49 7.12 1.67
N GLU A 197 -17.98 8.34 1.73
CA GLU A 197 -16.81 8.69 2.54
C GLU A 197 -16.92 8.28 4.02
N HIS A 198 -18.10 8.43 4.63
CA HIS A 198 -18.33 8.09 6.04
C HIS A 198 -18.57 6.60 6.29
N ASP A 199 -18.70 5.78 5.24
CA ASP A 199 -18.93 4.35 5.39
C ASP A 199 -17.69 3.65 5.96
N ARG A 200 -17.95 2.62 6.78
CA ARG A 200 -16.92 1.75 7.38
C ARG A 200 -17.11 0.31 6.90
N VAL A 201 -17.54 0.15 5.65
CA VAL A 201 -17.86 -1.14 5.06
C VAL A 201 -16.62 -1.77 4.44
N TYR A 202 -16.21 -2.90 5.00
CA TYR A 202 -15.17 -3.77 4.48
C TYR A 202 -15.84 -4.88 3.69
N ASP A 203 -15.65 -4.92 2.38
CA ASP A 203 -16.19 -5.97 1.52
C ASP A 203 -15.29 -6.22 0.32
N TYR A 204 -15.49 -7.35 -0.35
CA TYR A 204 -14.61 -7.81 -1.43
C TYR A 204 -15.19 -7.49 -2.80
N ASP A 205 -14.30 -7.20 -3.73
CA ASP A 205 -14.62 -7.18 -5.15
C ASP A 205 -13.39 -7.58 -5.98
N VAL A 206 -13.59 -7.87 -7.26
CA VAL A 206 -12.54 -8.23 -8.23
C VAL A 206 -11.87 -6.97 -8.78
N TYR A 207 -10.71 -7.09 -9.41
CA TYR A 207 -10.07 -5.96 -10.09
C TYR A 207 -10.70 -5.77 -11.48
N ASN A 208 -11.89 -5.17 -11.48
CA ASN A 208 -12.63 -4.73 -12.66
C ASN A 208 -12.67 -3.20 -12.78
N ASP A 209 -11.90 -2.49 -11.97
CA ASP A 209 -11.85 -1.03 -11.90
C ASP A 209 -10.56 -0.43 -12.50
N LEU A 210 -9.73 -1.24 -13.16
CA LEU A 210 -8.45 -0.81 -13.74
C LEU A 210 -8.59 -0.27 -15.18
N GLY A 211 -9.54 -0.81 -15.95
CA GLY A 211 -9.81 -0.38 -17.32
C GLY A 211 -10.77 0.80 -17.38
N ASP A 212 -10.79 1.48 -18.53
CA ASP A 212 -11.74 2.55 -18.86
C ASP A 212 -12.34 2.33 -20.27
N PRO A 213 -13.15 1.27 -20.46
CA PRO A 213 -13.71 0.89 -21.76
C PRO A 213 -14.53 2.01 -22.42
N ASP A 214 -15.09 2.95 -21.64
CA ASP A 214 -15.81 4.11 -22.16
C ASP A 214 -14.89 5.09 -22.91
N LYS A 215 -13.57 5.04 -22.70
CA LYS A 215 -12.55 5.76 -23.50
C LYS A 215 -12.05 4.98 -24.72
N GLY A 216 -12.64 3.81 -25.01
CA GLY A 216 -12.34 3.00 -26.18
C GLY A 216 -11.37 1.83 -25.94
N ALA A 217 -11.15 1.03 -26.99
CA ALA A 217 -10.52 -0.29 -26.91
C ALA A 217 -9.12 -0.30 -26.26
N ASN A 218 -8.32 0.75 -26.44
CA ASN A 218 -6.96 0.84 -25.87
C ASN A 218 -6.95 0.95 -24.32
N HIS A 219 -8.08 1.31 -23.71
CA HIS A 219 -8.24 1.46 -22.27
C HIS A 219 -8.93 0.25 -21.62
N MET A 220 -9.34 -0.76 -22.40
CA MET A 220 -9.91 -1.99 -21.88
C MET A 220 -8.84 -2.85 -21.20
N ARG A 221 -9.16 -3.43 -20.03
CA ARG A 221 -8.27 -4.37 -19.32
C ARG A 221 -9.07 -5.62 -18.91
N PRO A 222 -8.43 -6.80 -18.86
CA PRO A 222 -9.09 -7.99 -18.36
C PRO A 222 -9.47 -7.83 -16.88
N ILE A 223 -10.61 -8.38 -16.50
CA ILE A 223 -11.02 -8.45 -15.09
C ILE A 223 -10.16 -9.51 -14.38
N LEU A 224 -9.52 -9.13 -13.29
CA LEU A 224 -8.67 -10.04 -12.52
C LEU A 224 -9.37 -10.48 -11.23
N GLY A 225 -9.49 -11.79 -11.07
CA GLY A 225 -10.22 -12.44 -9.99
C GLY A 225 -11.60 -12.94 -10.43
N GLY A 226 -12.05 -14.04 -9.81
CA GLY A 226 -13.37 -14.62 -10.09
C GLY A 226 -13.42 -15.59 -11.28
N SER A 227 -12.30 -15.80 -11.98
CA SER A 227 -12.17 -16.80 -13.05
C SER A 227 -10.94 -17.69 -12.85
N ARG A 228 -10.91 -18.84 -13.53
CA ARG A 228 -9.73 -19.73 -13.59
C ARG A 228 -8.64 -19.19 -14.53
N GLU A 229 -9.04 -18.43 -15.53
CA GLU A 229 -8.14 -17.85 -16.52
C GLU A 229 -7.28 -16.74 -15.90
N HIS A 230 -7.93 -15.83 -15.16
CA HIS A 230 -7.31 -14.73 -14.44
C HIS A 230 -7.62 -14.80 -12.93
N PRO A 231 -7.04 -15.77 -12.19
CA PRO A 231 -7.19 -15.79 -10.74
C PRO A 231 -6.41 -14.62 -10.12
N TYR A 232 -6.98 -14.02 -9.07
CA TYR A 232 -6.34 -12.89 -8.39
C TYR A 232 -6.87 -12.72 -6.98
N PRO A 233 -6.09 -12.12 -6.06
CA PRO A 233 -6.60 -11.60 -4.79
C PRO A 233 -7.80 -10.67 -4.99
N ARG A 234 -8.63 -10.54 -3.97
CA ARG A 234 -9.73 -9.56 -3.96
C ARG A 234 -9.24 -8.22 -3.42
N ARG A 235 -9.87 -7.14 -3.88
CA ARG A 235 -9.67 -5.78 -3.38
C ARG A 235 -10.87 -5.28 -2.59
N CYS A 236 -10.74 -4.12 -1.96
CA CYS A 236 -11.85 -3.43 -1.32
C CYS A 236 -12.94 -3.07 -2.34
N ARG A 237 -14.17 -3.51 -2.09
CA ARG A 237 -15.35 -3.08 -2.84
C ARG A 237 -15.55 -1.57 -2.70
N THR A 238 -15.90 -0.93 -3.81
CA THR A 238 -16.21 0.51 -3.90
C THR A 238 -17.65 0.76 -4.35
N GLY A 239 -18.18 -0.14 -5.20
CA GLY A 239 -19.60 -0.14 -5.57
C GLY A 239 -20.02 0.97 -6.52
N ARG A 240 -19.08 1.63 -7.21
CA ARG A 240 -19.40 2.60 -8.27
C ARG A 240 -20.17 1.91 -9.37
N HIS A 241 -20.89 2.71 -10.15
CA HIS A 241 -21.70 2.19 -11.25
C HIS A 241 -20.82 1.49 -12.30
N PRO A 242 -21.34 0.48 -13.00
CA PRO A 242 -20.67 -0.10 -14.15
C PRO A 242 -20.41 0.95 -15.25
N THR A 243 -19.41 0.70 -16.09
CA THR A 243 -19.19 1.48 -17.31
C THR A 243 -20.35 1.33 -18.29
N LYS A 244 -20.51 2.28 -19.21
CA LYS A 244 -21.60 2.22 -20.21
C LYS A 244 -21.34 1.14 -21.26
N THR A 245 -20.08 0.95 -21.63
CA THR A 245 -19.66 0.00 -22.68
C THR A 245 -19.47 -1.43 -22.19
N ASP A 246 -19.02 -1.64 -20.95
CA ASP A 246 -18.90 -2.98 -20.36
C ASP A 246 -19.54 -3.03 -18.95
N PRO A 247 -20.71 -3.68 -18.79
CA PRO A 247 -21.39 -3.76 -17.49
C PRO A 247 -20.64 -4.60 -16.45
N LYS A 248 -19.57 -5.33 -16.84
CA LYS A 248 -18.72 -6.07 -15.90
C LYS A 248 -17.57 -5.21 -15.34
N SER A 249 -17.24 -4.10 -15.99
CA SER A 249 -16.21 -3.15 -15.56
C SER A 249 -16.81 -2.05 -14.69
N GLU A 250 -16.17 -1.72 -13.58
CA GLU A 250 -16.58 -0.63 -12.70
C GLU A 250 -16.09 0.72 -13.26
N SER A 251 -16.93 1.76 -13.21
CA SER A 251 -16.57 3.08 -13.72
C SER A 251 -15.41 3.72 -12.96
N ARG A 252 -14.64 4.54 -13.68
CA ARG A 252 -13.47 5.26 -13.17
C ARG A 252 -13.88 6.59 -12.53
N LEU A 253 -13.08 7.05 -11.56
CA LEU A 253 -13.16 8.43 -11.09
C LEU A 253 -12.48 9.37 -12.09
N PRO A 254 -12.78 10.68 -12.06
CA PRO A 254 -12.02 11.68 -12.81
C PRO A 254 -10.51 11.52 -12.59
N GLN A 255 -9.70 11.77 -13.63
CA GLN A 255 -8.29 11.35 -13.68
C GLN A 255 -7.41 11.89 -12.53
N LEU A 256 -7.72 13.06 -11.99
CA LEU A 256 -7.00 13.68 -10.87
C LEU A 256 -7.69 13.47 -9.51
N SER A 257 -8.84 12.80 -9.48
CA SER A 257 -9.53 12.49 -8.23
C SER A 257 -8.81 11.38 -7.48
N LEU A 258 -8.52 11.63 -6.21
CA LEU A 258 -7.92 10.66 -5.28
C LEU A 258 -8.96 10.13 -4.27
N ASP A 259 -10.23 10.46 -4.46
CA ASP A 259 -11.34 10.08 -3.56
C ASP A 259 -11.92 8.70 -3.89
N ILE A 260 -11.05 7.75 -4.19
CA ILE A 260 -11.44 6.35 -4.28
C ILE A 260 -11.80 5.84 -2.88
N TYR A 261 -12.98 5.23 -2.78
CA TYR A 261 -13.48 4.76 -1.50
C TYR A 261 -12.55 3.72 -0.86
N VAL A 262 -12.28 3.94 0.43
CA VAL A 262 -11.83 2.95 1.41
C VAL A 262 -12.65 3.18 2.69
N PRO A 263 -12.80 2.16 3.56
CA PRO A 263 -13.43 2.36 4.87
C PRO A 263 -12.81 3.57 5.58
N ARG A 264 -13.63 4.44 6.14
CA ARG A 264 -13.20 5.79 6.56
C ARG A 264 -11.93 5.85 7.42
N ASP A 265 -11.77 4.88 8.32
CA ASP A 265 -10.66 4.79 9.26
C ASP A 265 -9.35 4.26 8.62
N GLU A 266 -9.41 3.74 7.39
CA GLU A 266 -8.24 3.29 6.60
C GLU A 266 -7.65 4.43 5.74
N LYS A 267 -8.40 5.51 5.50
CA LYS A 267 -7.92 6.68 4.72
C LYS A 267 -6.75 7.33 5.46
N PHE A 268 -5.69 7.69 4.73
CA PHE A 268 -4.51 8.33 5.34
C PHE A 268 -4.90 9.55 6.17
N GLY A 269 -4.17 9.75 7.26
CA GLY A 269 -4.09 11.07 7.88
C GLY A 269 -3.39 12.07 6.97
N HIS A 270 -3.64 13.36 7.19
CA HIS A 270 -3.23 14.42 6.26
C HIS A 270 -1.72 14.55 6.08
N LEU A 271 -0.90 14.35 7.12
CA LEU A 271 0.56 14.35 6.99
C LEU A 271 1.04 13.29 5.98
N LYS A 272 0.51 12.07 6.09
CA LYS A 272 0.86 10.98 5.18
C LYS A 272 0.32 11.22 3.76
N MET A 273 -0.86 11.86 3.64
CA MET A 273 -1.37 12.28 2.33
C MET A 273 -0.47 13.38 1.72
N SER A 274 -0.01 14.35 2.50
CA SER A 274 0.93 15.40 2.06
C SER A 274 2.24 14.79 1.56
N ASP A 275 2.82 13.85 2.33
CA ASP A 275 4.01 13.12 1.91
C ASP A 275 3.78 12.37 0.59
N PHE A 276 2.67 11.62 0.49
CA PHE A 276 2.29 10.90 -0.72
C PHE A 276 2.16 11.84 -1.93
N LEU A 277 1.45 12.96 -1.77
CA LEU A 277 1.26 13.97 -2.80
C LEU A 277 2.58 14.62 -3.21
N GLY A 278 3.45 14.96 -2.25
CA GLY A 278 4.78 15.51 -2.51
C GLY A 278 5.66 14.55 -3.33
N TYR A 279 5.65 13.25 -3.01
CA TYR A 279 6.37 12.25 -3.81
C TYR A 279 5.72 11.98 -5.17
N ALA A 280 4.39 11.87 -5.22
CA ALA A 280 3.64 11.67 -6.46
C ALA A 280 3.97 12.78 -7.46
N LEU A 281 4.00 14.03 -7.01
CA LEU A 281 4.34 15.20 -7.83
C LEU A 281 5.76 15.19 -8.36
N LYS A 282 6.74 14.78 -7.54
CA LYS A 282 8.12 14.53 -7.99
C LYS A 282 8.19 13.42 -9.04
N SER A 283 7.25 12.47 -9.02
CA SER A 283 7.15 11.35 -9.96
C SER A 283 6.31 11.62 -11.22
N VAL A 284 5.52 12.70 -11.26
CA VAL A 284 4.74 13.08 -12.46
C VAL A 284 5.68 13.65 -13.52
N THR A 285 6.39 12.76 -14.20
CA THR A 285 7.15 13.02 -15.42
C THR A 285 6.23 13.38 -16.59
N GLN A 286 4.98 12.91 -16.61
CA GLN A 286 4.03 13.16 -17.71
C GLN A 286 3.68 14.65 -17.88
N SER A 287 3.66 15.44 -16.79
CA SER A 287 3.42 16.89 -16.85
C SER A 287 4.67 17.71 -17.18
N ILE A 288 5.86 17.08 -17.13
CA ILE A 288 7.17 17.70 -17.38
C ILE A 288 7.74 17.25 -18.75
N LEU A 289 7.13 16.23 -19.37
CA LEU A 289 7.47 15.72 -20.71
C LEU A 289 7.59 16.85 -21.75
N PRO A 290 6.63 17.82 -21.82
CA PRO A 290 6.73 18.92 -22.79
C PRO A 290 7.93 19.84 -22.55
N THR A 291 8.49 19.83 -21.34
CA THR A 291 9.54 20.73 -20.89
C THR A 291 10.93 20.14 -21.04
N LEU A 292 11.06 18.82 -20.87
CA LEU A 292 12.27 18.07 -21.21
C LEU A 292 12.68 18.27 -22.69
N HIS A 293 11.75 18.62 -23.58
CA HIS A 293 12.01 18.99 -24.98
C HIS A 293 13.05 20.10 -25.19
N THR A 294 13.32 20.94 -24.19
CA THR A 294 14.16 22.14 -24.34
C THR A 294 15.56 22.02 -23.71
N ILE A 295 15.86 20.92 -23.02
CA ILE A 295 17.10 20.75 -22.24
C ILE A 295 18.08 19.79 -22.95
N PHE A 296 17.59 18.90 -23.80
CA PHE A 296 18.40 17.91 -24.53
C PHE A 296 18.69 18.41 -25.94
N ASP A 297 19.92 18.91 -26.15
CA ASP A 297 20.33 19.66 -27.34
C ASP A 297 21.05 18.80 -28.42
N MET A 298 21.05 17.46 -28.32
CA MET A 298 21.63 16.59 -29.36
C MET A 298 20.68 15.49 -29.87
N THR A 299 19.90 14.85 -28.99
CA THR A 299 18.78 13.98 -29.37
C THR A 299 17.51 14.43 -28.65
N PRO A 300 16.48 14.94 -29.35
CA PRO A 300 15.25 15.36 -28.70
C PRO A 300 14.64 14.20 -27.90
N MET A 301 14.44 14.40 -26.59
CA MET A 301 13.78 13.45 -25.66
C MET A 301 14.61 12.27 -25.13
N GLU A 302 15.94 12.27 -25.27
CA GLU A 302 16.80 11.22 -24.70
C GLU A 302 17.92 11.79 -23.82
N PHE A 303 18.51 10.93 -22.97
CA PHE A 303 19.74 11.26 -22.25
C PHE A 303 20.95 10.94 -23.12
N ASP A 304 21.80 11.93 -23.41
CA ASP A 304 22.99 11.76 -24.26
C ASP A 304 24.18 11.17 -23.48
N SER A 305 24.17 11.28 -22.15
CA SER A 305 25.26 10.80 -21.28
C SER A 305 24.79 10.36 -19.90
N PHE A 306 25.62 9.57 -19.20
CA PHE A 306 25.39 9.28 -17.78
C PHE A 306 25.45 10.54 -16.90
N GLN A 307 26.17 11.58 -17.32
CA GLN A 307 26.21 12.84 -16.57
C GLN A 307 24.85 13.54 -16.59
N ASP A 308 24.07 13.42 -17.67
CA ASP A 308 22.74 14.01 -17.74
C ASP A 308 21.78 13.37 -16.72
N ILE A 309 21.94 12.06 -16.47
CA ILE A 309 21.22 11.35 -15.41
C ILE A 309 21.71 11.82 -14.02
N LEU A 310 23.01 11.98 -13.81
CA LEU A 310 23.57 12.45 -12.53
C LEU A 310 23.13 13.88 -12.19
N ASN A 311 22.95 14.74 -13.20
CA ASN A 311 22.52 16.12 -13.03
C ASN A 311 21.13 16.25 -12.40
N LEU A 312 20.27 15.21 -12.51
CA LEU A 312 18.97 15.13 -11.84
C LEU A 312 19.08 15.25 -10.31
N TYR A 313 20.22 14.82 -9.74
CA TYR A 313 20.47 14.82 -8.29
C TYR A 313 21.40 15.95 -7.84
N GLU A 314 22.32 16.40 -8.71
CA GLU A 314 23.37 17.35 -8.36
C GLU A 314 22.92 18.82 -8.52
N GLY A 315 22.18 19.13 -9.59
CA GLY A 315 21.81 20.52 -9.96
C GLY A 315 20.30 20.78 -10.12
N GLY A 316 19.49 19.72 -10.21
CA GLY A 316 18.06 19.81 -10.56
C GLY A 316 17.85 20.17 -12.04
N ILE A 317 16.60 20.06 -12.51
CA ILE A 317 16.24 20.38 -13.90
C ILE A 317 15.80 21.84 -13.97
N LYS A 318 16.53 22.69 -14.71
CA LYS A 318 16.09 24.06 -14.98
C LYS A 318 14.93 24.02 -15.98
N LEU A 319 13.72 24.32 -15.50
CA LEU A 319 12.59 24.48 -16.40
C LEU A 319 12.69 25.82 -17.16
N PRO A 320 12.39 25.87 -18.47
CA PRO A 320 12.13 27.11 -19.19
C PRO A 320 10.92 27.84 -18.59
N ASN A 321 10.95 29.16 -18.64
CA ASN A 321 9.76 29.97 -18.44
C ASN A 321 8.91 29.88 -19.71
N SER A 322 7.97 28.92 -19.76
CA SER A 322 7.05 28.74 -20.89
C SER A 322 5.57 28.88 -20.46
N PRO A 323 4.67 29.40 -21.32
CA PRO A 323 3.25 29.54 -21.02
C PRO A 323 2.54 28.22 -20.70
N GLU A 324 2.99 27.12 -21.31
CA GLU A 324 2.46 25.76 -21.09
C GLU A 324 2.73 25.29 -19.66
N LEU A 325 3.87 25.69 -19.10
CA LEU A 325 4.28 25.32 -17.75
C LEU A 325 3.49 26.06 -16.67
N GLU A 326 3.10 27.31 -16.96
CA GLU A 326 2.16 28.06 -16.12
C GLU A 326 0.77 27.44 -16.10
N GLU A 327 0.34 26.85 -17.22
CA GLU A 327 -0.95 26.14 -17.28
C GLU A 327 -0.92 24.82 -16.51
N VAL A 328 0.20 24.08 -16.58
CA VAL A 328 0.44 22.90 -15.73
C VAL A 328 0.45 23.31 -14.25
N ARG A 329 1.11 24.42 -13.88
CA ARG A 329 1.13 24.92 -12.49
C ARG A 329 -0.27 25.21 -11.94
N LYS A 330 -1.19 25.74 -12.75
CA LYS A 330 -2.58 26.00 -12.35
C LYS A 330 -3.41 24.72 -12.15
N GLN A 331 -3.01 23.61 -12.76
CA GLN A 331 -3.71 22.32 -12.65
C GLN A 331 -3.21 21.47 -11.48
N ILE A 332 -2.10 21.85 -10.85
CA ILE A 332 -1.59 21.19 -9.64
C ILE A 332 -2.43 21.66 -8.44
N PRO A 333 -3.03 20.74 -7.66
CA PRO A 333 -3.72 21.09 -6.42
C PRO A 333 -2.87 21.96 -5.49
N PHE A 334 -3.49 22.90 -4.78
CA PHE A 334 -2.78 23.86 -3.94
C PHE A 334 -1.96 23.17 -2.82
N GLU A 335 -2.46 22.05 -2.30
CA GLU A 335 -1.81 21.19 -1.31
C GLU A 335 -0.50 20.61 -1.85
N MET A 336 -0.46 20.29 -3.14
CA MET A 336 0.68 19.75 -3.88
C MET A 336 1.74 20.82 -4.16
N ILE A 337 1.33 22.06 -4.43
CA ILE A 337 2.20 23.21 -4.62
C ILE A 337 3.01 23.51 -3.34
N LYS A 338 2.40 23.41 -2.15
CA LYS A 338 3.06 23.77 -0.89
C LYS A 338 4.24 22.86 -0.52
N GLU A 339 4.19 21.56 -0.87
CA GLU A 339 5.31 20.63 -0.67
C GLU A 339 6.44 20.80 -1.71
N LEU A 340 6.14 21.34 -2.90
CA LEU A 340 7.17 21.69 -3.91
C LEU A 340 8.03 22.88 -3.48
N PHE A 341 7.49 23.79 -2.67
CA PHE A 341 8.11 25.09 -2.35
C PHE A 341 8.55 25.20 -0.89
N ARG A 342 8.94 24.10 -0.24
CA ARG A 342 9.44 24.12 1.15
C ARG A 342 10.73 24.95 1.29
N SER A 343 10.58 26.26 1.51
CA SER A 343 11.42 27.28 2.19
C SER A 343 12.96 27.27 2.14
N ASP A 344 13.65 26.33 1.49
CA ASP A 344 15.11 26.31 1.36
C ASP A 344 15.62 26.90 0.03
N GLY A 345 14.71 27.19 -0.91
CA GLY A 345 15.07 27.73 -2.22
C GLY A 345 15.74 26.69 -3.13
N GLU A 346 15.62 25.39 -2.84
CA GLU A 346 16.13 24.35 -3.74
C GLU A 346 15.46 24.44 -5.12
N HIS A 347 16.29 24.26 -6.15
CA HIS A 347 15.87 24.28 -7.55
C HIS A 347 14.74 23.26 -7.78
N PHE A 348 13.64 23.73 -8.38
CA PHE A 348 12.49 22.92 -8.80
C PHE A 348 13.00 21.61 -9.44
N LEU A 349 12.55 20.45 -8.94
CA LEU A 349 12.88 19.08 -9.42
C LEU A 349 14.26 18.49 -9.09
N LYS A 350 15.05 19.04 -8.16
CA LYS A 350 16.22 18.30 -7.66
C LYS A 350 15.78 17.04 -6.91
N LEU A 351 16.20 15.87 -7.41
CA LEU A 351 15.89 14.58 -6.77
C LEU A 351 16.90 14.30 -5.64
N PRO A 352 16.51 13.58 -4.57
CA PRO A 352 17.45 13.16 -3.54
C PRO A 352 18.48 12.18 -4.12
N LEU A 353 19.75 12.35 -3.76
CA LEU A 353 20.84 11.50 -4.25
C LEU A 353 20.62 10.02 -3.81
N PRO A 354 20.51 9.07 -4.76
CA PRO A 354 20.33 7.66 -4.44
C PRO A 354 21.53 7.10 -3.67
N GLN A 355 21.26 6.26 -2.66
CA GLN A 355 22.32 5.69 -1.81
C GLN A 355 23.34 4.86 -2.60
N VAL A 356 22.89 4.17 -3.66
CA VAL A 356 23.76 3.31 -4.50
C VAL A 356 24.85 4.10 -5.25
N ILE A 357 24.66 5.40 -5.49
CA ILE A 357 25.66 6.25 -6.16
C ILE A 357 26.31 7.28 -5.22
N LYS A 358 26.01 7.21 -3.92
CA LYS A 358 26.45 8.22 -2.95
C LYS A 358 27.97 8.18 -2.72
N GLU A 359 28.52 6.98 -2.56
CA GLU A 359 29.96 6.79 -2.30
C GLU A 359 30.74 6.64 -3.61
N ASP A 360 30.17 5.97 -4.61
CA ASP A 360 30.76 5.80 -5.94
C ASP A 360 29.67 5.89 -7.02
N LYS A 361 29.80 6.88 -7.90
CA LYS A 361 28.82 7.18 -8.97
C LYS A 361 28.71 6.08 -10.03
N PHE A 362 29.68 5.18 -10.11
CA PHE A 362 29.79 4.18 -11.18
C PHE A 362 29.86 2.74 -10.67
N ALA A 363 29.83 2.49 -9.35
CA ALA A 363 29.86 1.14 -8.77
C ALA A 363 28.74 0.23 -9.28
N TRP A 364 27.57 0.78 -9.61
CA TRP A 364 26.44 0.06 -10.20
C TRP A 364 26.78 -0.65 -11.53
N ARG A 365 27.85 -0.24 -12.21
CA ARG A 365 28.31 -0.86 -13.48
C ARG A 365 29.15 -2.11 -13.27
N THR A 366 29.61 -2.38 -12.05
CA THR A 366 30.47 -3.53 -11.75
C THR A 366 29.69 -4.84 -11.84
N ASP A 367 30.39 -5.95 -12.04
CA ASP A 367 29.77 -7.28 -12.02
C ASP A 367 29.47 -7.72 -10.59
N GLU A 368 30.32 -7.28 -9.65
CA GLU A 368 30.16 -7.46 -8.22
C GLU A 368 28.85 -6.86 -7.72
N GLU A 369 28.57 -5.59 -8.02
CA GLU A 369 27.34 -4.93 -7.55
C GLU A 369 26.10 -5.53 -8.22
N PHE A 370 26.16 -5.79 -9.53
CA PHE A 370 25.08 -6.44 -10.27
C PHE A 370 24.67 -7.79 -9.65
N ALA A 371 25.63 -8.61 -9.23
CA ALA A 371 25.36 -9.88 -8.57
C ALA A 371 24.95 -9.71 -7.09
N ARG A 372 25.57 -8.76 -6.37
CA ARG A 372 25.29 -8.47 -4.95
C ARG A 372 23.85 -8.02 -4.75
N GLU A 373 23.31 -7.19 -5.65
CA GLU A 373 21.94 -6.70 -5.56
C GLU A 373 20.88 -7.83 -5.62
N MET A 374 21.21 -8.98 -6.21
CA MET A 374 20.32 -10.15 -6.21
C MET A 374 20.17 -10.79 -4.82
N LEU A 375 21.05 -10.47 -3.87
CA LEU A 375 21.01 -10.92 -2.47
C LEU A 375 20.66 -9.80 -1.49
N ALA A 376 21.04 -8.56 -1.81
CA ALA A 376 20.97 -7.43 -0.88
C ALA A 376 20.66 -6.10 -1.57
N GLY A 377 19.98 -6.16 -2.71
CA GLY A 377 19.40 -5.03 -3.43
C GLY A 377 17.89 -4.95 -3.24
N VAL A 378 17.19 -4.39 -4.23
CA VAL A 378 15.73 -4.14 -4.14
C VAL A 378 14.88 -5.42 -4.28
N ASN A 379 15.38 -6.44 -4.99
CA ASN A 379 14.65 -7.68 -5.25
C ASN A 379 15.42 -8.95 -4.83
N PRO A 380 15.77 -9.10 -3.53
CA PRO A 380 16.65 -10.17 -3.05
C PRO A 380 15.92 -11.52 -2.89
N VAL A 381 14.80 -11.71 -3.59
CA VAL A 381 13.85 -12.80 -3.36
C VAL A 381 13.57 -13.65 -4.60
N VAL A 382 14.35 -13.52 -5.67
CA VAL A 382 14.15 -14.30 -6.91
C VAL A 382 15.29 -15.30 -7.16
N ILE A 383 16.53 -14.96 -6.81
CA ILE A 383 17.69 -15.84 -7.02
C ILE A 383 17.49 -17.22 -6.39
N ARG A 384 17.90 -18.26 -7.13
CA ARG A 384 17.77 -19.67 -6.73
C ARG A 384 19.02 -20.46 -7.06
N ARG A 385 19.30 -21.52 -6.30
CA ARG A 385 20.36 -22.48 -6.64
C ARG A 385 20.03 -23.18 -7.96
N LEU A 386 20.99 -23.24 -8.88
CA LEU A 386 20.84 -23.97 -10.13
C LEU A 386 20.78 -25.48 -9.84
N GLN A 387 19.72 -26.16 -10.31
CA GLN A 387 19.52 -27.59 -10.04
C GLN A 387 20.08 -28.50 -11.14
N GLU A 388 20.07 -28.03 -12.38
CA GLU A 388 20.51 -28.78 -13.54
C GLU A 388 21.16 -27.83 -14.56
N PHE A 389 22.02 -28.38 -15.41
CA PHE A 389 22.69 -27.64 -16.46
C PHE A 389 22.64 -28.42 -17.80
N PRO A 390 22.29 -27.77 -18.92
CA PRO A 390 21.83 -26.39 -19.03
C PRO A 390 20.47 -26.16 -18.33
N PRO A 391 20.13 -24.93 -17.93
CA PRO A 391 18.83 -24.64 -17.34
C PRO A 391 17.66 -25.03 -18.26
N ALA A 392 16.69 -25.80 -17.75
CA ALA A 392 15.47 -26.12 -18.49
C ALA A 392 14.31 -25.15 -18.18
N SER A 393 13.43 -24.97 -19.17
CA SER A 393 12.16 -24.25 -19.04
C SER A 393 11.04 -25.21 -18.59
N LYS A 394 10.05 -24.66 -17.88
CA LYS A 394 8.81 -25.35 -17.49
C LYS A 394 7.63 -25.00 -18.41
N LEU A 395 7.84 -24.18 -19.43
CA LEU A 395 6.83 -23.89 -20.44
C LEU A 395 6.44 -25.17 -21.18
N ASP A 396 5.16 -25.29 -21.56
CA ASP A 396 4.67 -26.46 -22.29
C ASP A 396 5.37 -26.55 -23.66
N PRO A 397 6.19 -27.59 -23.91
CA PRO A 397 6.93 -27.71 -25.17
C PRO A 397 6.02 -27.92 -26.38
N LYS A 398 4.75 -28.32 -26.18
CA LYS A 398 3.77 -28.40 -27.27
C LYS A 398 3.29 -27.03 -27.73
N VAL A 399 3.33 -26.03 -26.85
CA VAL A 399 2.89 -24.66 -27.12
C VAL A 399 4.08 -23.78 -27.50
N TYR A 400 5.19 -23.91 -26.78
CA TYR A 400 6.34 -23.02 -26.90
C TYR A 400 7.57 -23.69 -27.53
N GLY A 401 7.48 -24.93 -28.01
CA GLY A 401 8.63 -25.64 -28.61
C GLY A 401 9.78 -25.90 -27.62
N ASN A 402 10.98 -26.08 -28.14
CA ASN A 402 12.17 -26.27 -27.29
C ASN A 402 12.60 -24.95 -26.65
N GLN A 403 12.53 -24.90 -25.32
CA GLN A 403 12.86 -23.74 -24.49
C GLN A 403 14.07 -23.98 -23.58
N THR A 404 14.82 -25.06 -23.84
CA THR A 404 16.05 -25.39 -23.11
C THR A 404 17.12 -24.33 -23.38
N SER A 405 17.82 -23.91 -22.32
CA SER A 405 18.87 -22.90 -22.44
C SER A 405 19.99 -23.30 -23.40
N THR A 406 20.51 -22.32 -24.12
CA THR A 406 21.64 -22.41 -25.04
C THR A 406 22.99 -22.15 -24.36
N ILE A 407 23.01 -21.91 -23.04
CA ILE A 407 24.24 -21.74 -22.29
C ILE A 407 24.99 -23.08 -22.25
N THR A 408 26.22 -23.09 -22.77
CA THR A 408 27.10 -24.28 -22.78
C THR A 408 28.15 -24.21 -21.68
N ALA A 409 28.75 -25.36 -21.34
CA ALA A 409 29.84 -25.42 -20.38
C ALA A 409 31.02 -24.52 -20.79
N ALA A 410 31.32 -24.45 -22.10
CA ALA A 410 32.38 -23.60 -22.64
C ALA A 410 32.18 -22.10 -22.33
N HIS A 411 30.93 -21.63 -22.20
CA HIS A 411 30.66 -20.25 -21.81
C HIS A 411 31.11 -19.93 -20.37
N ILE A 412 30.97 -20.89 -19.46
CA ILE A 412 31.07 -20.62 -18.02
C ILE A 412 32.29 -21.22 -17.33
N GLU A 413 32.83 -22.35 -17.79
CA GLU A 413 33.90 -23.10 -17.08
C GLU A 413 35.16 -22.27 -16.82
N LYS A 414 35.50 -21.34 -17.73
CA LYS A 414 36.66 -20.44 -17.57
C LYS A 414 36.57 -19.55 -16.31
N ASN A 415 35.38 -19.39 -15.73
CA ASN A 415 35.10 -18.50 -14.61
C ASN A 415 34.67 -19.24 -13.32
N LEU A 416 34.85 -20.57 -13.24
CA LEU A 416 34.44 -21.39 -12.10
C LEU A 416 35.58 -21.73 -11.11
N GLU A 417 36.62 -20.89 -11.02
CA GLU A 417 37.79 -21.12 -10.15
C GLU A 417 38.44 -22.51 -10.37
N GLY A 418 38.49 -22.97 -11.62
CA GLY A 418 39.05 -24.27 -12.00
C GLY A 418 38.11 -25.47 -11.87
N LEU A 419 36.89 -25.28 -11.36
CA LEU A 419 35.88 -26.35 -11.29
C LEU A 419 35.23 -26.62 -12.66
N LYS A 420 34.84 -27.88 -12.88
CA LYS A 420 33.90 -28.26 -13.94
C LYS A 420 32.46 -27.97 -13.54
N VAL A 421 31.55 -27.81 -14.52
CA VAL A 421 30.14 -27.48 -14.25
C VAL A 421 29.50 -28.46 -13.26
N ASP A 422 29.70 -29.76 -13.44
CA ASP A 422 29.15 -30.79 -12.54
C ASP A 422 29.69 -30.67 -11.11
N GLN A 423 30.96 -30.29 -10.95
CA GLN A 423 31.56 -30.07 -9.63
C GLN A 423 30.97 -28.82 -8.97
N ALA A 424 30.79 -27.75 -9.73
CA ALA A 424 30.18 -26.52 -9.24
C ALA A 424 28.70 -26.71 -8.86
N LEU A 425 27.94 -27.52 -9.61
CA LEU A 425 26.57 -27.94 -9.25
C LEU A 425 26.56 -28.74 -7.95
N ARG A 426 27.37 -29.80 -7.85
CA ARG A 426 27.41 -30.68 -6.66
C ARG A 426 27.91 -29.97 -5.39
N SER A 427 28.73 -28.94 -5.55
CA SER A 427 29.20 -28.11 -4.43
C SER A 427 28.26 -26.94 -4.09
N ASN A 428 27.07 -26.86 -4.69
CA ASN A 428 26.08 -25.80 -4.48
C ASN A 428 26.60 -24.39 -4.81
N ARG A 429 27.53 -24.28 -5.76
CA ARG A 429 28.18 -23.01 -6.11
C ARG A 429 27.58 -22.33 -7.34
N LEU A 430 26.61 -22.95 -8.02
CA LEU A 430 25.91 -22.37 -9.17
C LEU A 430 24.52 -21.89 -8.80
N PHE A 431 24.20 -20.65 -9.18
CA PHE A 431 22.95 -19.97 -8.95
C PHE A 431 22.41 -19.42 -10.26
N ILE A 432 21.12 -19.11 -10.27
CA ILE A 432 20.44 -18.53 -11.43
C ILE A 432 19.42 -17.49 -10.99
N LEU A 433 19.39 -16.37 -11.70
CA LEU A 433 18.24 -15.46 -11.76
C LEU A 433 17.51 -15.76 -13.07
N ASP A 434 16.33 -16.38 -12.98
CA ASP A 434 15.61 -16.93 -14.13
C ASP A 434 14.27 -16.24 -14.31
N HIS A 435 14.22 -15.34 -15.28
CA HIS A 435 13.04 -14.59 -15.66
C HIS A 435 12.42 -15.11 -16.97
N HIS A 436 13.00 -16.15 -17.56
CA HIS A 436 12.66 -16.59 -18.90
C HIS A 436 11.19 -17.01 -19.00
N ASP A 437 10.75 -17.94 -18.15
CA ASP A 437 9.40 -18.49 -18.23
C ASP A 437 8.32 -17.46 -17.83
N ALA A 438 8.69 -16.43 -17.06
CA ALA A 438 7.78 -15.37 -16.66
C ALA A 438 7.46 -14.43 -17.84
N PHE A 439 8.45 -14.13 -18.69
CA PHE A 439 8.30 -13.15 -19.76
C PHE A 439 8.10 -13.74 -21.14
N MET A 440 8.67 -14.92 -21.44
CA MET A 440 8.62 -15.55 -22.77
C MET A 440 7.19 -15.61 -23.37
N PRO A 441 6.13 -16.00 -22.62
CA PRO A 441 4.75 -16.02 -23.15
C PRO A 441 4.18 -14.66 -23.56
N TYR A 442 4.81 -13.56 -23.15
CA TYR A 442 4.34 -12.19 -23.36
C TYR A 442 5.18 -11.38 -24.34
N LEU A 443 6.38 -11.85 -24.69
CA LEU A 443 7.35 -11.06 -25.48
C LEU A 443 6.82 -10.62 -26.83
N ASN A 444 6.14 -11.50 -27.58
CA ASN A 444 5.56 -11.13 -28.89
C ASN A 444 4.54 -9.99 -28.75
N ARG A 445 3.70 -10.02 -27.71
CA ARG A 445 2.69 -8.98 -27.45
C ARG A 445 3.34 -7.67 -27.02
N ILE A 446 4.34 -7.73 -26.14
CA ILE A 446 5.05 -6.55 -25.62
C ILE A 446 5.87 -5.88 -26.73
N ASN A 447 6.70 -6.64 -27.45
CA ASN A 447 7.58 -6.10 -28.49
C ASN A 447 6.79 -5.56 -29.70
N SER A 448 5.58 -6.07 -29.94
CA SER A 448 4.66 -5.55 -30.97
C SER A 448 4.06 -4.17 -30.63
N LEU A 449 4.31 -3.62 -29.43
CA LEU A 449 3.90 -2.26 -29.07
C LEU A 449 4.75 -1.17 -29.77
N GLY A 450 5.86 -1.54 -30.41
CA GLY A 450 6.61 -0.70 -31.36
C GLY A 450 7.53 0.36 -30.75
N HIS A 451 7.47 0.60 -29.45
CA HIS A 451 8.30 1.59 -28.75
C HIS A 451 9.32 0.98 -27.78
N MET A 452 9.38 -0.35 -27.68
CA MET A 452 10.34 -1.07 -26.85
C MET A 452 10.67 -2.44 -27.43
N CYS A 453 11.85 -2.96 -27.10
CA CYS A 453 12.26 -4.33 -27.39
C CYS A 453 12.88 -4.95 -26.13
N ILE A 454 12.27 -6.01 -25.63
CA ILE A 454 12.69 -6.73 -24.43
C ILE A 454 12.94 -8.21 -24.75
N TYR A 455 13.82 -8.82 -23.96
CA TYR A 455 14.18 -10.23 -24.00
C TYR A 455 13.68 -10.95 -22.74
N ALA A 456 13.47 -12.26 -22.85
CA ALA A 456 13.40 -13.16 -21.70
C ALA A 456 14.84 -13.47 -21.28
N THR A 457 15.18 -13.24 -20.01
CA THR A 457 16.57 -13.35 -19.55
C THR A 457 16.79 -14.50 -18.57
N ARG A 458 17.96 -15.13 -18.68
CA ARG A 458 18.54 -16.00 -17.64
C ARG A 458 19.94 -15.54 -17.31
N THR A 459 20.23 -15.34 -16.03
CA THR A 459 21.57 -14.97 -15.56
C THR A 459 22.13 -16.09 -14.70
N LEU A 460 23.26 -16.69 -15.09
CA LEU A 460 23.98 -17.65 -14.27
C LEU A 460 25.01 -16.95 -13.38
N LEU A 461 25.11 -17.39 -12.13
CA LEU A 461 26.03 -16.86 -11.14
C LEU A 461 26.84 -17.98 -10.49
N PHE A 462 28.05 -17.66 -10.08
CA PHE A 462 28.93 -18.52 -9.32
C PHE A 462 29.21 -17.93 -7.94
N LEU A 463 29.07 -18.75 -6.89
CA LEU A 463 29.54 -18.41 -5.56
C LEU A 463 31.05 -18.66 -5.48
N LYS A 464 31.82 -17.59 -5.42
CA LYS A 464 33.29 -17.62 -5.29
C LYS A 464 33.71 -18.11 -3.90
N SER A 465 34.98 -18.50 -3.79
CA SER A 465 35.56 -18.97 -2.53
C SER A 465 35.64 -17.86 -1.46
N ASP A 466 35.65 -16.59 -1.88
CA ASP A 466 35.58 -15.42 -1.00
C ASP A 466 34.16 -15.12 -0.48
N GLY A 467 33.15 -15.91 -0.86
CA GLY A 467 31.76 -15.76 -0.43
C GLY A 467 30.93 -14.78 -1.26
N THR A 468 31.49 -14.16 -2.30
CA THR A 468 30.75 -13.24 -3.18
C THR A 468 30.22 -13.94 -4.45
N LEU A 469 29.13 -13.41 -5.01
CA LEU A 469 28.60 -13.90 -6.28
C LEU A 469 29.29 -13.22 -7.46
N LYS A 470 29.56 -14.01 -8.51
CA LYS A 470 30.08 -13.54 -9.80
C LYS A 470 29.12 -13.92 -10.92
N PRO A 471 28.66 -12.99 -11.78
CA PRO A 471 27.88 -13.34 -12.96
C PRO A 471 28.77 -14.08 -13.97
N LEU A 472 28.24 -15.14 -14.57
CA LEU A 472 28.96 -16.02 -15.50
C LEU A 472 28.52 -15.84 -16.94
N ALA A 473 27.20 -15.72 -17.15
CA ALA A 473 26.59 -15.59 -18.46
C ALA A 473 25.18 -15.00 -18.33
N ILE A 474 24.76 -14.26 -19.35
CA ILE A 474 23.38 -13.82 -19.54
C ILE A 474 22.88 -14.35 -20.87
N GLU A 475 21.81 -15.12 -20.84
CA GLU A 475 21.07 -15.54 -22.03
C GLU A 475 19.93 -14.55 -22.29
N LEU A 476 19.89 -14.02 -23.51
CA LEU A 476 18.81 -13.18 -24.02
C LEU A 476 18.02 -13.99 -25.05
N SER A 477 16.77 -14.31 -24.72
CA SER A 477 15.89 -15.15 -25.54
C SER A 477 14.72 -14.35 -26.11
N LEU A 478 14.39 -14.62 -27.37
CA LEU A 478 13.16 -14.17 -28.04
C LEU A 478 12.34 -15.38 -28.47
N PRO A 479 11.01 -15.24 -28.62
CA PRO A 479 10.21 -16.23 -29.33
C PRO A 479 10.73 -16.37 -30.77
N HIS A 480 10.58 -17.56 -31.35
CA HIS A 480 10.95 -17.79 -32.73
C HIS A 480 10.10 -16.90 -33.67
N PRO A 481 10.68 -16.26 -34.70
CA PRO A 481 9.95 -15.35 -35.60
C PRO A 481 8.80 -16.02 -36.35
N ASP A 482 8.90 -17.33 -36.62
CA ASP A 482 7.85 -18.13 -37.29
C ASP A 482 6.75 -18.64 -36.32
N GLY A 483 6.82 -18.29 -35.04
CA GLY A 483 5.80 -18.61 -34.03
C GLY A 483 6.34 -19.35 -32.81
N ASP A 484 5.64 -19.16 -31.68
CA ASP A 484 6.04 -19.67 -30.35
C ASP A 484 6.31 -21.17 -30.34
N GLN A 485 5.59 -21.97 -31.14
CA GLN A 485 5.73 -23.42 -31.21
C GLN A 485 7.11 -23.90 -31.68
N HIS A 486 7.93 -23.01 -32.27
CA HIS A 486 9.26 -23.34 -32.77
C HIS A 486 10.38 -23.16 -31.74
N GLY A 487 10.08 -22.73 -30.51
CA GLY A 487 11.10 -22.56 -29.46
C GLY A 487 11.57 -21.12 -29.29
N ALA A 488 12.67 -20.96 -28.55
CA ALA A 488 13.34 -19.68 -28.39
C ALA A 488 14.55 -19.53 -29.31
N VAL A 489 14.76 -18.33 -29.83
CA VAL A 489 16.02 -17.91 -30.43
C VAL A 489 16.81 -17.14 -29.37
N SER A 490 17.93 -17.72 -28.95
CA SER A 490 18.69 -17.21 -27.81
C SER A 490 20.12 -16.83 -28.21
N LYS A 491 20.65 -15.79 -27.56
CA LYS A 491 22.07 -15.41 -27.62
C LYS A 491 22.63 -15.36 -26.21
N VAL A 492 23.84 -15.89 -26.04
CA VAL A 492 24.52 -15.93 -24.75
C VAL A 492 25.66 -14.92 -24.75
N TYR A 493 25.71 -14.11 -23.71
CA TYR A 493 26.73 -13.10 -23.47
C TYR A 493 27.50 -13.47 -22.20
N THR A 494 28.82 -13.31 -22.21
CA THR A 494 29.70 -13.60 -21.06
C THR A 494 30.47 -12.33 -20.65
N PRO A 495 30.91 -12.23 -19.39
CA PRO A 495 31.67 -11.07 -18.90
C PRO A 495 32.86 -10.69 -19.80
N ALA A 496 32.99 -9.39 -20.03
CA ALA A 496 34.10 -8.74 -20.72
C ALA A 496 34.28 -7.32 -20.15
N ASP A 497 35.54 -6.90 -19.97
CA ASP A 497 35.87 -5.63 -19.29
C ASP A 497 36.29 -4.51 -20.24
N ARG A 498 36.50 -4.82 -21.53
CA ARG A 498 37.11 -3.89 -22.51
C ARG A 498 36.44 -4.02 -23.87
N GLY A 499 36.64 -3.00 -24.70
CA GLY A 499 36.21 -3.00 -26.09
C GLY A 499 34.70 -2.98 -26.26
N VAL A 500 34.26 -3.35 -27.46
CA VAL A 500 32.84 -3.45 -27.82
C VAL A 500 32.17 -4.56 -26.99
N GLU A 501 32.89 -5.63 -26.70
CA GLU A 501 32.43 -6.76 -25.90
C GLU A 501 32.05 -6.34 -24.49
N GLY A 502 32.83 -5.44 -23.87
CA GLY A 502 32.49 -4.87 -22.57
C GLY A 502 31.21 -4.04 -22.59
N SER A 503 31.01 -3.22 -23.62
CA SER A 503 29.75 -2.48 -23.80
C SER A 503 28.55 -3.41 -24.04
N VAL A 504 28.73 -4.46 -24.84
CA VAL A 504 27.71 -5.49 -25.09
C VAL A 504 27.36 -6.24 -23.79
N TRP A 505 28.34 -6.55 -22.96
CA TRP A 505 28.11 -7.17 -21.65
C TRP A 505 27.30 -6.25 -20.72
N GLN A 506 27.63 -4.95 -20.68
CA GLN A 506 26.84 -3.98 -19.92
C GLN A 506 25.38 -3.88 -20.42
N LEU A 507 25.15 -3.94 -21.73
CA LEU A 507 23.79 -4.01 -22.30
C LEU A 507 23.06 -5.29 -21.90
N ALA A 508 23.74 -6.45 -21.91
CA ALA A 508 23.14 -7.70 -21.45
C ALA A 508 22.71 -7.62 -19.97
N LYS A 509 23.55 -7.03 -19.11
CA LYS A 509 23.19 -6.74 -17.70
C LYS A 509 22.01 -5.79 -17.60
N ALA A 510 21.95 -4.75 -18.43
CA ALA A 510 20.82 -3.84 -18.46
C ALA A 510 19.50 -4.56 -18.80
N TYR A 511 19.48 -5.46 -19.79
CA TYR A 511 18.29 -6.26 -20.11
C TYR A 511 17.88 -7.20 -18.96
N ALA A 512 18.85 -7.85 -18.32
CA ALA A 512 18.59 -8.68 -17.14
C ALA A 512 18.02 -7.85 -15.98
N ALA A 513 18.56 -6.65 -15.74
CA ALA A 513 18.06 -5.72 -14.73
C ALA A 513 16.66 -5.17 -15.07
N VAL A 514 16.34 -4.93 -16.35
CA VAL A 514 14.99 -4.52 -16.79
C VAL A 514 13.98 -5.62 -16.50
N ASN A 515 14.30 -6.88 -16.84
CA ASN A 515 13.48 -8.04 -16.47
C ASN A 515 13.27 -8.12 -14.96
N ASP A 516 14.34 -8.01 -14.17
CA ASP A 516 14.26 -8.10 -12.72
C ASP A 516 13.46 -6.94 -12.10
N SER A 517 13.61 -5.72 -12.61
CA SER A 517 12.81 -4.56 -12.21
C SER A 517 11.32 -4.74 -12.51
N GLY A 518 10.98 -5.24 -13.70
CA GLY A 518 9.60 -5.56 -14.07
C GLY A 518 9.00 -6.65 -13.19
N TYR A 519 9.75 -7.72 -12.93
CA TYR A 519 9.33 -8.80 -12.04
C TYR A 519 9.20 -8.31 -10.59
N HIS A 520 10.16 -7.52 -10.11
CA HIS A 520 10.16 -6.92 -8.79
C HIS A 520 8.91 -6.10 -8.56
N GLN A 521 8.67 -5.09 -9.40
CA GLN A 521 7.57 -4.15 -9.22
C GLN A 521 6.21 -4.86 -9.28
N LEU A 522 6.06 -5.79 -10.23
CA LEU A 522 4.79 -6.45 -10.48
C LEU A 522 4.50 -7.63 -9.53
N ILE A 523 5.50 -8.46 -9.27
CA ILE A 523 5.34 -9.75 -8.60
C ILE A 523 5.84 -9.68 -7.16
N SER A 524 7.13 -9.41 -6.97
CA SER A 524 7.74 -9.39 -5.62
C SER A 524 7.12 -8.31 -4.74
N HIS A 525 6.82 -7.15 -5.30
CA HIS A 525 6.28 -5.98 -4.62
C HIS A 525 4.75 -5.96 -4.71
N TRP A 526 4.17 -5.60 -5.86
CA TRP A 526 2.72 -5.42 -5.96
C TRP A 526 1.92 -6.69 -5.60
N LEU A 527 2.16 -7.81 -6.28
CA LEU A 527 1.37 -9.03 -6.04
C LEU A 527 1.62 -9.59 -4.63
N ASN A 528 2.89 -9.88 -4.30
CA ASN A 528 3.26 -10.64 -3.12
C ASN A 528 3.24 -9.84 -1.81
N THR A 529 3.06 -8.51 -1.87
CA THR A 529 2.80 -7.69 -0.67
C THR A 529 1.42 -7.03 -0.78
N HIS A 530 1.25 -6.04 -1.64
CA HIS A 530 0.06 -5.18 -1.71
C HIS A 530 -1.23 -5.97 -1.99
N ALA A 531 -1.29 -6.72 -3.08
CA ALA A 531 -2.52 -7.38 -3.50
C ALA A 531 -2.91 -8.56 -2.59
N VAL A 532 -1.94 -9.37 -2.16
CA VAL A 532 -2.22 -10.55 -1.30
C VAL A 532 -2.58 -10.20 0.13
N ILE A 533 -2.10 -9.06 0.67
CA ILE A 533 -2.39 -8.69 2.06
C ILE A 533 -3.78 -8.06 2.23
N GLU A 534 -4.29 -7.34 1.23
CA GLU A 534 -5.58 -6.64 1.29
C GLU A 534 -6.78 -7.53 1.66
N PRO A 535 -6.94 -8.76 1.12
CA PRO A 535 -7.97 -9.71 1.58
C PRO A 535 -7.93 -10.00 3.09
N PHE A 536 -6.74 -10.05 3.70
CA PHE A 536 -6.60 -10.30 5.14
C PHE A 536 -7.04 -9.08 5.97
N VAL A 537 -6.80 -7.86 5.47
CA VAL A 537 -7.29 -6.63 6.10
C VAL A 537 -8.82 -6.64 6.12
N ILE A 538 -9.43 -6.92 4.97
CA ILE A 538 -10.89 -6.99 4.81
C ILE A 538 -11.46 -8.10 5.71
N ALA A 539 -10.88 -9.30 5.69
CA ALA A 539 -11.35 -10.42 6.51
C ALA A 539 -11.25 -10.14 8.01
N THR A 540 -10.15 -9.53 8.46
CA THR A 540 -9.92 -9.20 9.88
C THR A 540 -10.99 -8.25 10.39
N ASN A 541 -11.23 -7.14 9.67
CA ASN A 541 -12.24 -6.15 10.06
C ASN A 541 -13.68 -6.68 9.94
N ARG A 542 -13.95 -7.60 9.00
CA ARG A 542 -15.28 -8.23 8.86
C ARG A 542 -15.57 -9.28 9.93
N GLN A 543 -14.58 -10.03 10.39
CA GLN A 543 -14.81 -11.26 11.17
C GLN A 543 -14.32 -11.19 12.61
N LEU A 544 -13.33 -10.35 12.91
CA LEU A 544 -12.74 -10.25 14.22
C LEU A 544 -13.06 -8.88 14.82
N SER A 545 -13.82 -8.89 15.92
CA SER A 545 -14.07 -7.65 16.70
C SER A 545 -12.76 -7.02 17.14
N VAL A 546 -12.74 -5.69 17.29
CA VAL A 546 -11.61 -4.93 17.85
C VAL A 546 -11.14 -5.43 19.23
N THR A 547 -12.00 -6.16 19.96
CA THR A 547 -11.65 -6.79 21.25
C THR A 547 -10.97 -8.16 21.10
N HIS A 548 -10.95 -8.73 19.90
CA HIS A 548 -10.39 -10.06 19.64
C HIS A 548 -8.85 -10.02 19.70
N PRO A 549 -8.18 -10.99 20.37
CA PRO A 549 -6.71 -10.99 20.49
C PRO A 549 -6.01 -10.98 19.13
N VAL A 550 -6.49 -11.77 18.17
CA VAL A 550 -5.93 -11.81 16.80
C VAL A 550 -6.18 -10.51 16.04
N HIS A 551 -7.30 -9.81 16.26
CA HIS A 551 -7.52 -8.49 15.65
C HIS A 551 -6.44 -7.52 16.16
N LYS A 552 -6.24 -7.46 17.47
CA LYS A 552 -5.24 -6.58 18.09
C LYS A 552 -3.80 -6.91 17.68
N LEU A 553 -3.52 -8.19 17.46
CA LEU A 553 -2.22 -8.65 16.97
C LEU A 553 -1.97 -8.19 15.52
N LEU A 554 -2.98 -8.30 14.65
CA LEU A 554 -2.80 -8.11 13.21
C LEU A 554 -3.03 -6.66 12.75
N SER A 555 -3.94 -5.93 13.38
CA SER A 555 -4.35 -4.59 12.89
C SER A 555 -3.21 -3.58 12.74
N PRO A 556 -2.16 -3.55 13.60
CA PRO A 556 -1.03 -2.63 13.39
C PRO A 556 -0.27 -2.89 12.09
N HIS A 557 -0.28 -4.13 11.58
CA HIS A 557 0.41 -4.54 10.36
C HIS A 557 -0.37 -4.22 9.07
N TYR A 558 -1.61 -3.75 9.19
CA TYR A 558 -2.47 -3.40 8.04
C TYR A 558 -2.57 -1.91 7.78
N ARG A 559 -1.98 -1.12 8.68
CA ARG A 559 -2.04 0.34 8.64
C ARG A 559 -1.69 0.83 7.23
N ASP A 560 -2.56 1.66 6.68
CA ASP A 560 -2.39 2.35 5.39
C ASP A 560 -2.43 1.44 4.14
N THR A 561 -2.57 0.11 4.28
CA THR A 561 -2.59 -0.83 3.14
C THR A 561 -3.76 -0.58 2.19
N MET A 562 -5.00 -0.50 2.71
CA MET A 562 -6.17 -0.38 1.83
C MET A 562 -6.15 0.95 1.06
N ASN A 563 -5.73 2.04 1.71
CA ASN A 563 -5.69 3.35 1.08
C ASN A 563 -4.58 3.45 0.02
N ILE A 564 -3.36 2.94 0.28
CA ILE A 564 -2.32 2.93 -0.77
C ILE A 564 -2.73 2.06 -1.96
N ASN A 565 -3.37 0.91 -1.72
CA ASN A 565 -3.83 0.03 -2.78
C ASN A 565 -4.94 0.68 -3.61
N ALA A 566 -5.88 1.38 -2.97
CA ALA A 566 -6.93 2.10 -3.68
C ALA A 566 -6.35 3.22 -4.55
N LEU A 567 -5.42 4.03 -4.00
CA LEU A 567 -4.72 5.06 -4.78
C LEU A 567 -3.93 4.44 -5.95
N ALA A 568 -3.25 3.31 -5.73
CA ALA A 568 -2.54 2.60 -6.79
C ALA A 568 -3.49 2.14 -7.91
N ARG A 569 -4.68 1.62 -7.58
CA ARG A 569 -5.72 1.29 -8.58
C ARG A 569 -6.19 2.53 -9.34
N GLN A 570 -6.18 3.70 -8.72
CA GLN A 570 -6.63 4.94 -9.35
C GLN A 570 -5.56 5.59 -10.23
N THR A 571 -4.28 5.56 -9.87
CA THR A 571 -3.24 6.36 -10.55
C THR A 571 -2.03 5.57 -11.07
N LEU A 572 -1.73 4.41 -10.48
CA LEU A 572 -0.50 3.67 -10.76
C LEU A 572 -0.75 2.53 -11.74
N ILE A 573 -1.60 1.57 -11.39
CA ILE A 573 -1.79 0.29 -12.09
C ILE A 573 -3.05 0.24 -12.98
N ASN A 574 -3.70 1.38 -13.18
CA ASN A 574 -4.81 1.50 -14.13
C ASN A 574 -4.32 1.59 -15.58
N ALA A 575 -5.26 1.40 -16.51
CA ALA A 575 -5.04 1.66 -17.92
C ALA A 575 -4.49 3.08 -18.15
N GLY A 576 -3.30 3.18 -18.75
CA GLY A 576 -2.61 4.45 -18.99
C GLY A 576 -2.02 5.11 -17.73
N GLY A 577 -2.01 4.41 -16.59
CA GLY A 577 -1.40 4.87 -15.35
C GLY A 577 0.13 4.88 -15.40
N ILE A 578 0.75 5.33 -14.30
CA ILE A 578 2.21 5.47 -14.20
C ILE A 578 2.93 4.14 -14.46
N PHE A 579 2.41 3.02 -13.94
CA PHE A 579 3.04 1.72 -14.10
C PHE A 579 3.10 1.28 -15.56
N GLU A 580 1.97 1.37 -16.28
CA GLU A 580 1.91 0.95 -17.68
C GLU A 580 2.74 1.83 -18.62
N THR A 581 3.03 3.07 -18.21
CA THR A 581 3.80 4.02 -19.02
C THR A 581 5.30 4.03 -18.71
N THR A 582 5.72 3.42 -17.59
CA THR A 582 7.12 3.45 -17.14
C THR A 582 7.76 2.07 -16.98
N VAL A 583 6.97 0.99 -16.90
CA VAL A 583 7.47 -0.38 -16.74
C VAL A 583 7.15 -1.19 -18.00
N PHE A 584 8.14 -1.91 -18.53
CA PHE A 584 8.08 -2.54 -19.85
C PHE A 584 6.89 -3.49 -20.12
N PRO A 585 6.28 -4.20 -19.14
CA PRO A 585 5.12 -5.03 -19.45
C PRO A 585 3.91 -4.22 -19.93
N GLY A 586 3.90 -2.90 -19.69
CA GLY A 586 2.88 -1.98 -20.17
C GLY A 586 1.47 -2.44 -19.81
N LYS A 587 0.56 -2.38 -20.79
CA LYS A 587 -0.85 -2.81 -20.64
C LYS A 587 -1.05 -4.29 -20.31
N TYR A 588 -0.01 -5.12 -20.39
CA TYR A 588 -0.06 -6.55 -20.06
C TYR A 588 0.38 -6.83 -18.63
N ALA A 589 0.93 -5.84 -17.91
CA ALA A 589 1.49 -6.01 -16.57
C ALA A 589 0.57 -6.77 -15.61
N LEU A 590 -0.64 -6.25 -15.37
CA LEU A 590 -1.50 -6.81 -14.33
C LEU A 590 -2.04 -8.19 -14.72
N GLU A 591 -2.24 -8.45 -16.02
CA GLU A 591 -2.54 -9.78 -16.55
C GLU A 591 -1.41 -10.79 -16.23
N MET A 592 -0.15 -10.40 -16.44
CA MET A 592 1.01 -11.23 -16.10
C MET A 592 1.08 -11.55 -14.60
N SER A 593 0.74 -10.57 -13.75
CA SER A 593 0.67 -10.82 -12.30
C SER A 593 -0.40 -11.84 -11.92
N SER A 594 -1.51 -11.88 -12.66
CA SER A 594 -2.55 -12.89 -12.47
C SER A 594 -2.09 -14.29 -12.88
N VAL A 595 -1.28 -14.39 -13.94
CA VAL A 595 -0.65 -15.67 -14.31
C VAL A 595 0.31 -16.13 -13.21
N ALA A 596 1.18 -15.25 -12.71
CA ALA A 596 2.09 -15.57 -11.61
C ALA A 596 1.34 -16.04 -10.34
N TYR A 597 0.20 -15.40 -10.04
CA TYR A 597 -0.63 -15.75 -8.89
C TYR A 597 -1.16 -17.19 -8.92
N LYS A 598 -1.26 -17.85 -10.09
CA LYS A 598 -1.61 -19.29 -10.19
C LYS A 598 -0.67 -20.18 -9.40
N SER A 599 0.59 -19.76 -9.25
CA SER A 599 1.64 -20.48 -8.52
C SER A 599 1.88 -19.96 -7.10
N TRP A 600 1.17 -18.90 -6.69
CA TRP A 600 1.33 -18.31 -5.37
C TRP A 600 0.84 -19.28 -4.28
N ASN A 601 1.61 -19.39 -3.20
CA ASN A 601 1.30 -20.27 -2.09
C ASN A 601 1.55 -19.55 -0.75
N LEU A 602 0.49 -19.43 0.05
CA LEU A 602 0.53 -18.77 1.37
C LEU A 602 1.57 -19.38 2.32
N THR A 603 1.83 -20.68 2.21
CA THR A 603 2.72 -21.43 3.11
C THR A 603 4.17 -21.43 2.67
N SER A 604 4.47 -21.12 1.40
CA SER A 604 5.85 -20.98 0.92
C SER A 604 6.41 -19.62 1.33
N ARG A 605 6.91 -19.50 2.57
CA ARG A 605 7.52 -18.27 3.07
C ARG A 605 9.02 -18.21 2.71
N PRO A 606 9.51 -17.09 2.13
CA PRO A 606 10.93 -16.93 1.81
C PRO A 606 11.89 -16.99 3.01
N SER A 607 11.45 -16.68 4.23
CA SER A 607 12.35 -16.44 5.38
C SER A 607 12.59 -17.64 6.32
N LEU A 608 11.81 -18.72 6.23
CA LEU A 608 11.97 -19.91 7.09
C LEU A 608 12.25 -21.20 6.31
N THR A 609 12.05 -21.21 4.99
CA THR A 609 12.37 -22.34 4.11
C THR A 609 13.20 -21.88 2.92
N THR A 610 14.46 -21.53 3.19
CA THR A 610 15.54 -21.56 2.20
C THR A 610 15.57 -22.88 1.42
N SER A 611 15.00 -23.96 2.00
CA SER A 611 14.84 -25.27 1.38
C SER A 611 13.99 -25.27 0.10
N SER A 612 12.95 -24.44 0.00
CA SER A 612 12.07 -24.40 -1.17
C SER A 612 12.75 -23.80 -2.41
N ARG A 613 13.84 -23.05 -2.20
CA ARG A 613 14.67 -22.44 -3.26
C ARG A 613 16.03 -23.12 -3.42
N GLY A 614 16.25 -24.20 -2.68
CA GLY A 614 17.51 -24.95 -2.69
C GLY A 614 18.69 -24.20 -2.06
N ASN A 615 18.45 -23.12 -1.28
CA ASN A 615 19.48 -22.29 -0.64
C ASN A 615 19.81 -22.77 0.78
N ASN A 616 19.78 -24.08 1.04
CA ASN A 616 20.28 -24.60 2.32
C ASN A 616 21.81 -24.66 2.25
N ASN A 617 22.45 -24.08 3.27
CA ASN A 617 23.90 -24.13 3.51
C ASN A 617 24.50 -25.52 3.28
#